data_AF-A0A1M7V0W7-F1
#
_entry.id   AF-A0A1M7V0W7-F1
#
_cell.length_a   1.000
_cell.length_b   1.000
_cell.length_c   1.000
_cell.angle_alpha   90.00
_cell.angle_beta   90.00
_cell.angle_gamma   90.00
#
_symmetry.space_group_name_H-M   'P 1'
#
loop_
_entity.id
_entity.type
_entity.pdbx_description
1 polymer ?
#
loop_
_entity_poly.entity_id
_entity_poly.type
_entity_poly.pdbx_seq_one_letter_code
_entity_poly.pdbx_strand_id
1 'polypeptide(L)'
;MPVDGHVRGSRAAAELDAALLAETQALCDEMGRQEEARFPGLRRESPQPVPADSPAGRERLQRAARWLDDLTWHKRMYRPARFRWWPEHLIDICTRTTGGQLDFTTVADLELLRRHRSVVQDVVDTFGGAIGQRLADAYMTVGSYDTIGAELGLTMTDIRVMVIWSAPENSDSGGWIHPQISRVLRVVGRQPFRNPLIETWELLQLQRMYRAAVDIFEDLTVDLIGELRGRRPDAVLAAASGSGTVERMERRVRWAHEARGGPGDPRRYPNQFFTAAGSSTTRP
;
A
#
# COMPACT_ATOMS: atom_id res chain seq x y z
N MET A 1 -33.10 22.07 54.46
CA MET A 1 -31.68 21.80 54.71
C MET A 1 -31.06 21.34 53.40
N PRO A 2 -30.33 22.19 52.66
CA PRO A 2 -29.65 21.80 51.43
C PRO A 2 -28.36 21.05 51.78
N VAL A 3 -28.07 19.98 51.05
CA VAL A 3 -26.78 19.29 51.11
C VAL A 3 -25.96 19.79 49.93
N ASP A 4 -25.00 20.67 50.24
CA ASP A 4 -23.91 21.03 49.34
C ASP A 4 -23.06 19.78 49.06
N GLY A 5 -23.19 19.25 47.85
CA GLY A 5 -22.37 18.18 47.32
C GLY A 5 -21.64 18.67 46.07
N HIS A 6 -20.57 19.45 46.27
CA HIS A 6 -19.59 19.74 45.23
C HIS A 6 -18.96 18.43 44.74
N VAL A 7 -19.51 17.83 43.69
CA VAL A 7 -18.77 16.86 42.86
C VAL A 7 -17.90 17.69 41.91
N ARG A 8 -16.76 18.15 42.43
CA ARG A 8 -15.58 18.50 41.62
C ARG A 8 -15.02 17.18 41.05
N GLY A 9 -15.69 16.64 40.06
CA GLY A 9 -15.27 15.43 39.34
C GLY A 9 -15.42 15.65 37.85
N SER A 10 -14.77 16.68 37.28
CA SER A 10 -14.96 16.99 35.85
C SER A 10 -13.80 17.73 35.16
N ARG A 11 -12.56 17.66 35.67
CA ARG A 11 -11.40 18.17 34.91
C ARG A 11 -10.14 17.31 34.95
N ALA A 12 -9.96 16.48 35.98
CA ALA A 12 -8.73 15.69 36.16
C ALA A 12 -8.60 14.44 35.26
N ALA A 13 -9.64 14.05 34.50
CA ALA A 13 -9.59 12.90 33.59
C ALA A 13 -9.57 13.29 32.10
N ALA A 14 -9.68 14.59 31.79
CA ALA A 14 -9.75 15.10 30.42
C ALA A 14 -8.41 15.66 29.89
N GLU A 15 -7.41 15.75 30.76
CA GLU A 15 -6.03 16.06 30.42
C GLU A 15 -5.20 14.82 30.74
N LEU A 16 -5.15 13.85 29.81
CA LEU A 16 -3.90 13.11 29.64
C LEU A 16 -2.84 14.20 29.45
N ASP A 17 -2.03 14.41 30.49
CA ASP A 17 -1.14 15.55 30.65
C ASP A 17 -0.49 15.88 29.30
N ALA A 18 -0.69 17.10 28.79
CA ALA A 18 -0.16 17.48 27.49
C ALA A 18 1.36 17.25 27.41
N ALA A 19 2.05 17.30 28.57
CA ALA A 19 3.43 16.90 28.71
C ALA A 19 3.64 15.40 28.45
N LEU A 20 2.81 14.52 29.01
CA LEU A 20 2.87 13.07 28.78
C LEU A 20 2.56 12.71 27.31
N LEU A 21 1.60 13.40 26.68
CA LEU A 21 1.32 13.22 25.25
C LEU A 21 2.50 13.68 24.38
N ALA A 22 3.12 14.81 24.70
CA ALA A 22 4.30 15.31 23.99
C ALA A 22 5.51 14.38 24.19
N GLU A 23 5.72 13.87 25.39
CA GLU A 23 6.78 12.91 25.70
C GLU A 23 6.55 11.58 24.97
N THR A 24 5.31 11.08 24.96
CA THR A 24 4.93 9.87 24.21
C THR A 24 5.16 10.06 22.72
N GLN A 25 4.75 11.19 22.15
CA GLN A 25 5.00 11.51 20.74
C GLN A 25 6.50 11.57 20.45
N ALA A 26 7.29 12.24 21.30
CA ALA A 26 8.74 12.32 21.13
C ALA A 26 9.42 10.95 21.17
N LEU A 27 8.96 10.06 22.06
CA LEU A 27 9.42 8.68 22.14
C LEU A 27 9.03 7.88 20.87
N CYS A 28 7.79 8.00 20.40
CA CYS A 28 7.35 7.36 19.17
C CYS A 28 8.14 7.87 17.95
N ASP A 29 8.42 9.17 17.88
CA ASP A 29 9.21 9.78 16.82
C ASP A 29 10.67 9.30 16.86
N GLU A 30 11.26 9.19 18.05
CA GLU A 30 12.62 8.67 18.22
C GLU A 30 12.71 7.20 17.86
N MET A 31 11.77 6.37 18.31
CA MET A 31 11.68 4.97 17.90
C MET A 31 11.53 4.85 16.37
N GLY A 32 10.67 5.67 15.77
CA GLY A 32 10.50 5.72 14.32
C GLY A 32 11.79 6.12 13.59
N ARG A 33 12.55 7.08 14.13
CA ARG A 33 13.88 7.45 13.59
C ARG A 33 14.86 6.29 13.64
N GLN A 34 14.93 5.60 14.78
CA GLN A 34 15.84 4.47 14.97
C GLN A 34 15.51 3.31 14.04
N GLU A 35 14.22 3.00 13.85
CA GLU A 35 13.80 1.99 12.89
C GLU A 35 14.16 2.39 11.46
N GLU A 36 13.83 3.62 11.03
CA GLU A 36 14.16 4.09 9.68
C GLU A 36 15.68 4.09 9.40
N ALA A 37 16.51 4.40 10.40
CA ALA A 37 17.97 4.39 10.27
C ALA A 37 18.55 3.02 9.91
N ARG A 38 17.82 1.91 10.17
CA ARG A 38 18.28 0.56 9.81
C ARG A 38 18.20 0.30 8.30
N PHE A 39 17.37 1.05 7.58
CA PHE A 39 17.08 0.79 6.17
C PHE A 39 17.86 1.72 5.25
N PRO A 40 18.44 1.23 4.14
CA PRO A 40 19.23 2.04 3.21
C PRO A 40 18.51 3.31 2.78
N GLY A 41 19.17 4.46 2.91
CA GLY A 41 18.72 5.73 2.34
C GLY A 41 17.52 6.43 2.95
N LEU A 42 16.87 5.86 3.98
CA LEU A 42 15.73 6.53 4.62
C LEU A 42 16.16 7.67 5.54
N ARG A 43 17.36 7.56 6.13
CA ARG A 43 18.00 8.56 6.96
C ARG A 43 19.44 8.82 6.51
N ARG A 44 20.06 9.87 7.06
CA ARG A 44 21.46 10.22 6.75
C ARG A 44 22.43 9.18 7.31
N GLU A 45 22.12 8.68 8.50
CA GLU A 45 22.82 7.66 9.25
C GLU A 45 22.58 6.23 8.74
N SER A 46 21.58 6.04 7.86
CA SER A 46 21.32 4.77 7.20
C SER A 46 22.49 4.30 6.34
N PRO A 47 22.54 2.99 5.99
CA PRO A 47 23.46 2.50 4.96
C PRO A 47 23.40 3.35 3.70
N GLN A 48 24.56 3.83 3.25
CA GLN A 48 24.71 4.69 2.07
C GLN A 48 25.44 3.97 0.93
N PRO A 49 25.12 4.31 -0.32
CA PRO A 49 25.85 3.78 -1.47
C PRO A 49 27.30 4.30 -1.46
N VAL A 50 28.16 3.59 -2.19
CA VAL A 50 29.57 3.98 -2.33
C VAL A 50 29.69 5.41 -2.92
N PRO A 51 30.50 6.30 -2.32
CA PRO A 51 30.70 7.68 -2.78
C PRO A 51 31.20 7.78 -4.22
N ALA A 52 30.67 8.76 -4.97
CA ALA A 52 30.84 8.92 -6.41
C ALA A 52 32.27 9.22 -6.87
N ASP A 53 33.09 9.79 -6.00
CA ASP A 53 34.49 10.17 -6.24
C ASP A 53 35.44 8.97 -6.31
N SER A 54 35.04 7.85 -5.70
CA SER A 54 35.80 6.59 -5.75
C SER A 54 35.64 5.85 -7.09
N PRO A 55 36.61 5.01 -7.50
CA PRO A 55 36.47 4.14 -8.67
C PRO A 55 35.21 3.25 -8.62
N ALA A 56 34.93 2.67 -7.45
CA ALA A 56 33.73 1.85 -7.24
C ALA A 56 32.44 2.68 -7.31
N GLY A 57 32.46 3.93 -6.86
CA GLY A 57 31.36 4.88 -7.02
C GLY A 57 31.09 5.24 -8.47
N ARG A 58 32.14 5.46 -9.27
CA ARG A 58 31.99 5.69 -10.72
C ARG A 58 31.38 4.50 -11.44
N GLU A 59 31.83 3.28 -11.12
CA GLU A 59 31.25 2.05 -11.68
C GLU A 59 29.78 1.90 -11.27
N ARG A 60 29.46 2.19 -10.00
CA ARG A 60 28.08 2.22 -9.49
C ARG A 60 27.21 3.17 -10.30
N LEU A 61 27.66 4.41 -10.55
CA LEU A 61 26.89 5.39 -11.33
C LEU A 61 26.68 4.94 -12.78
N GLN A 62 27.68 4.32 -13.41
CA GLN A 62 27.53 3.71 -14.74
C GLN A 62 26.52 2.56 -14.73
N ARG A 63 26.48 1.75 -13.66
CA ARG A 63 25.47 0.71 -13.48
C ARG A 63 24.08 1.31 -13.26
N ALA A 64 23.96 2.36 -12.46
CA ALA A 64 22.70 3.06 -12.22
C ALA A 64 22.11 3.61 -13.52
N ALA A 65 22.92 4.29 -14.34
CA ALA A 65 22.49 4.78 -15.65
C ALA A 65 21.95 3.65 -16.55
N ARG A 66 22.69 2.53 -16.64
CA ARG A 66 22.25 1.36 -17.41
C ARG A 66 20.94 0.78 -16.90
N TRP A 67 20.76 0.67 -15.58
CA TRP A 67 19.51 0.15 -15.01
C TRP A 67 18.30 1.03 -15.30
N LEU A 68 18.48 2.35 -15.32
CA LEU A 68 17.42 3.31 -15.68
C LEU A 68 17.08 3.23 -17.18
N ASP A 69 18.09 3.08 -18.03
CA ASP A 69 17.90 2.84 -19.47
C ASP A 69 17.17 1.52 -19.74
N ASP A 70 17.58 0.44 -19.05
CA ASP A 70 16.96 -0.89 -19.14
C ASP A 70 15.48 -0.83 -18.70
N LEU A 71 15.19 -0.14 -17.59
CA LEU A 71 13.81 0.06 -17.12
C LEU A 71 12.98 0.82 -18.16
N THR A 72 13.53 1.89 -18.72
CA THR A 72 12.86 2.70 -19.75
C THR A 72 12.56 1.85 -20.99
N TRP A 73 13.55 1.09 -21.47
CA TRP A 73 13.38 0.17 -22.59
C TRP A 73 12.31 -0.88 -22.28
N HIS A 74 12.34 -1.46 -21.08
CA HIS A 74 11.41 -2.51 -20.65
C HIS A 74 9.97 -2.03 -20.64
N LYS A 75 9.69 -0.86 -20.05
CA LYS A 75 8.37 -0.21 -20.08
C LYS A 75 7.86 0.00 -21.50
N ARG A 76 8.72 0.46 -22.41
CA ARG A 76 8.39 0.70 -23.83
C ARG A 76 8.11 -0.59 -24.59
N MET A 77 8.91 -1.63 -24.34
CA MET A 77 8.78 -2.92 -25.01
C MET A 77 7.50 -3.65 -24.60
N TYR A 78 7.17 -3.64 -23.31
CA TYR A 78 6.04 -4.40 -22.77
C TYR A 78 4.76 -3.58 -22.55
N ARG A 79 4.73 -2.27 -22.85
CA ARG A 79 3.54 -1.38 -22.90
C ARG A 79 2.37 -1.76 -21.96
N PRO A 80 2.38 -1.38 -20.67
CA PRO A 80 3.47 -0.75 -19.91
C PRO A 80 4.31 -1.77 -19.10
N ALA A 81 3.92 -3.04 -19.10
CA ALA A 81 4.54 -4.07 -18.28
C ALA A 81 4.33 -5.46 -18.88
N ARG A 82 5.19 -6.42 -18.48
CA ARG A 82 5.09 -7.81 -18.90
C ARG A 82 3.97 -8.54 -18.18
N PHE A 83 3.81 -8.29 -16.88
CA PHE A 83 2.73 -8.84 -16.06
C PHE A 83 1.51 -7.94 -16.16
N ARG A 84 0.80 -8.07 -17.28
CA ARG A 84 -0.43 -7.31 -17.55
C ARG A 84 -1.62 -7.92 -16.84
N TRP A 85 -2.56 -7.06 -16.45
CA TRP A 85 -3.84 -7.49 -15.90
C TRP A 85 -5.01 -6.66 -16.42
N TRP A 86 -6.19 -7.26 -16.30
CA TRP A 86 -7.46 -6.82 -16.86
C TRP A 86 -8.54 -7.05 -15.78
N PRO A 87 -9.73 -6.44 -15.91
CA PRO A 87 -10.81 -6.62 -14.94
C PRO A 87 -11.15 -8.08 -14.65
N GLU A 88 -11.03 -8.98 -15.63
CA GLU A 88 -11.31 -10.42 -15.47
C GLU A 88 -10.40 -11.07 -14.41
N HIS A 89 -9.15 -10.60 -14.28
CA HIS A 89 -8.26 -11.09 -13.22
C HIS A 89 -8.72 -10.64 -11.83
N LEU A 90 -9.34 -9.47 -11.72
CA LEU A 90 -9.90 -8.99 -10.46
C LEU A 90 -11.10 -9.84 -10.05
N ILE A 91 -11.98 -10.13 -11.02
CA ILE A 91 -13.12 -11.04 -10.81
C ILE A 91 -12.60 -12.41 -10.38
N ASP A 92 -11.59 -12.96 -11.05
CA ASP A 92 -11.00 -14.25 -10.67
C ASP A 92 -10.42 -14.25 -9.24
N ILE A 93 -9.76 -13.16 -8.82
CA ILE A 93 -9.31 -13.00 -7.43
C ILE A 93 -10.51 -13.00 -6.48
N CYS A 94 -11.50 -12.13 -6.73
CA CYS A 94 -12.67 -12.00 -5.87
C CYS A 94 -13.46 -13.31 -5.78
N THR A 95 -13.76 -13.96 -6.91
CA THR A 95 -14.47 -15.24 -6.98
C THR A 95 -13.74 -16.35 -6.24
N ARG A 96 -12.41 -16.45 -6.40
CA ARG A 96 -11.62 -17.44 -5.65
C ARG A 96 -11.62 -17.16 -4.16
N THR A 97 -11.54 -15.89 -3.75
CA THR A 97 -11.57 -15.50 -2.34
C THR A 97 -12.94 -15.72 -1.69
N THR A 98 -14.04 -15.50 -2.41
CA THR A 98 -15.41 -15.69 -1.91
C THR A 98 -15.93 -17.12 -2.05
N GLY A 99 -15.13 -18.03 -2.63
CA GLY A 99 -15.60 -19.38 -2.96
C GLY A 99 -16.74 -19.40 -3.98
N GLY A 100 -16.84 -18.37 -4.83
CA GLY A 100 -17.89 -18.24 -5.84
C GLY A 100 -19.17 -17.54 -5.34
N GLN A 101 -19.22 -17.06 -4.10
CA GLN A 101 -20.35 -16.26 -3.64
C GLN A 101 -20.38 -14.91 -4.36
N LEU A 102 -21.53 -14.59 -4.95
CA LEU A 102 -21.78 -13.36 -5.71
C LEU A 102 -22.75 -12.39 -5.01
N ASP A 103 -23.69 -12.94 -4.23
CA ASP A 103 -24.73 -12.16 -3.55
C ASP A 103 -24.40 -12.01 -2.06
N PHE A 104 -24.48 -10.76 -1.58
CA PHE A 104 -24.29 -10.39 -0.18
C PHE A 104 -25.48 -9.53 0.23
N THR A 105 -26.24 -9.94 1.25
CA THR A 105 -27.54 -9.29 1.56
C THR A 105 -27.80 -9.12 3.07
N THR A 106 -26.89 -9.59 3.92
CA THR A 106 -27.10 -9.68 5.37
C THR A 106 -26.01 -8.99 6.18
N VAL A 107 -26.25 -8.78 7.48
CA VAL A 107 -25.22 -8.26 8.40
C VAL A 107 -24.04 -9.24 8.51
N ALA A 108 -24.30 -10.56 8.49
CA ALA A 108 -23.24 -11.57 8.52
C ALA A 108 -22.33 -11.47 7.29
N ASP A 109 -22.89 -11.06 6.14
CA ASP A 109 -22.11 -10.84 4.92
C ASP A 109 -21.14 -9.66 5.05
N LEU A 110 -21.44 -8.63 5.85
CA LEU A 110 -20.47 -7.55 6.14
C LEU A 110 -19.22 -8.08 6.85
N GLU A 111 -19.39 -9.01 7.79
CA GLU A 111 -18.26 -9.63 8.49
C GLU A 111 -17.47 -10.56 7.55
N LEU A 112 -18.17 -11.22 6.63
CA LEU A 112 -17.55 -12.08 5.62
C LEU A 112 -16.73 -11.26 4.61
N LEU A 113 -17.30 -10.18 4.07
CA LEU A 113 -16.61 -9.24 3.18
C LEU A 113 -15.37 -8.63 3.84
N ARG A 114 -15.45 -8.27 5.14
CA ARG A 114 -14.30 -7.81 5.91
C ARG A 114 -13.17 -8.85 5.94
N ARG A 115 -13.51 -10.12 6.20
CA ARG A 115 -12.53 -11.22 6.21
C ARG A 115 -11.92 -11.45 4.84
N HIS A 116 -12.74 -11.50 3.79
CA HIS A 116 -12.26 -11.64 2.41
C HIS A 116 -11.33 -10.50 2.00
N ARG A 117 -11.70 -9.25 2.32
CA ARG A 117 -10.85 -8.08 2.11
C ARG A 117 -9.51 -8.22 2.82
N SER A 118 -9.50 -8.68 4.08
CA SER A 118 -8.27 -8.91 4.84
C SER A 118 -7.35 -9.91 4.14
N VAL A 119 -7.88 -11.04 3.70
CA VAL A 119 -7.09 -12.08 3.00
C VAL A 119 -6.39 -11.53 1.76
N VAL A 120 -7.09 -10.70 0.97
CA VAL A 120 -6.50 -10.08 -0.22
C VAL A 120 -5.51 -8.97 0.16
N GLN A 121 -5.79 -8.22 1.22
CA GLN A 121 -4.89 -7.19 1.75
C GLN A 121 -3.57 -7.80 2.25
N ASP A 122 -3.60 -8.96 2.91
CA ASP A 122 -2.39 -9.67 3.35
C ASP A 122 -1.47 -10.02 2.17
N VAL A 123 -2.06 -10.36 1.01
CA VAL A 123 -1.29 -10.56 -0.23
C VAL A 123 -0.69 -9.24 -0.74
N VAL A 124 -1.43 -8.13 -0.71
CA VAL A 124 -0.90 -6.80 -1.06
C VAL A 124 0.30 -6.41 -0.18
N ASP A 125 0.22 -6.71 1.11
CA ASP A 125 1.29 -6.43 2.07
C ASP A 125 2.50 -7.34 1.84
N THR A 126 2.27 -8.61 1.47
CA THR A 126 3.32 -9.53 1.06
C THR A 126 4.09 -9.02 -0.17
N PHE A 127 3.37 -8.48 -1.16
CA PHE A 127 4.00 -7.80 -2.30
C PHE A 127 4.76 -6.54 -1.86
N GLY A 128 4.21 -5.77 -0.91
CA GLY A 128 4.84 -4.55 -0.39
C GLY A 128 6.20 -4.83 0.25
N GLY A 129 6.30 -5.88 1.07
CA GLY A 129 7.56 -6.31 1.66
C GLY A 129 8.58 -6.76 0.59
N ALA A 130 8.16 -7.57 -0.38
CA ALA A 130 9.03 -8.00 -1.49
C ALA A 130 9.54 -6.80 -2.32
N ILE A 131 8.67 -5.84 -2.61
CA ILE A 131 9.01 -4.59 -3.32
C ILE A 131 10.01 -3.78 -2.50
N GLY A 132 9.78 -3.61 -1.20
CA GLY A 132 10.68 -2.86 -0.33
C GLY A 132 12.12 -3.39 -0.32
N GLN A 133 12.31 -4.71 -0.36
CA GLN A 133 13.65 -5.30 -0.49
C GLN A 133 14.33 -4.86 -1.80
N ARG A 134 13.59 -4.91 -2.92
CA ARG A 134 14.12 -4.50 -4.24
C ARG A 134 14.39 -3.00 -4.31
N LEU A 135 13.58 -2.18 -3.64
CA LEU A 135 13.79 -0.73 -3.52
C LEU A 135 15.08 -0.42 -2.75
N ALA A 136 15.33 -1.12 -1.64
CA ALA A 136 16.56 -0.97 -0.88
C ALA A 136 17.80 -1.39 -1.69
N ASP A 137 17.72 -2.50 -2.43
CA ASP A 137 18.77 -2.95 -3.36
C ASP A 137 19.02 -1.92 -4.48
N ALA A 138 17.94 -1.35 -5.03
CA ALA A 138 18.02 -0.30 -6.03
C ALA A 138 18.68 0.97 -5.47
N TYR A 139 18.34 1.37 -4.25
CA TYR A 139 18.94 2.53 -3.58
C TYR A 139 20.46 2.39 -3.45
N MET A 140 20.96 1.21 -3.08
CA MET A 140 22.41 0.99 -2.96
C MET A 140 23.17 1.17 -4.27
N THR A 141 22.49 1.09 -5.42
CA THR A 141 23.09 1.37 -6.73
C THR A 141 22.77 2.78 -7.24
N VAL A 142 21.50 3.20 -7.23
CA VAL A 142 21.07 4.50 -7.77
C VAL A 142 21.44 5.65 -6.83
N GLY A 143 21.28 5.44 -5.52
CA GLY A 143 21.62 6.40 -4.46
C GLY A 143 20.61 7.51 -4.27
N SER A 144 19.40 7.40 -4.82
CA SER A 144 18.32 8.37 -4.62
C SER A 144 16.96 7.71 -4.75
N TYR A 145 16.17 7.75 -3.68
CA TYR A 145 14.77 7.33 -3.74
C TYR A 145 13.89 8.27 -4.54
N ASP A 146 14.23 9.56 -4.64
CA ASP A 146 13.48 10.50 -5.48
C ASP A 146 13.57 10.08 -6.96
N THR A 147 14.78 9.73 -7.43
CA THR A 147 14.97 9.23 -8.80
C THR A 147 14.23 7.90 -9.00
N ILE A 148 14.34 6.96 -8.06
CA ILE A 148 13.65 5.67 -8.14
C ILE A 148 12.12 5.86 -8.15
N GLY A 149 11.61 6.72 -7.28
CA GLY A 149 10.18 7.02 -7.15
C GLY A 149 9.61 7.70 -8.39
N ALA A 150 10.34 8.67 -8.95
CA ALA A 150 9.96 9.33 -10.20
C ALA A 150 9.83 8.31 -11.36
N GLU A 151 10.76 7.36 -11.44
CA GLU A 151 10.70 6.32 -12.45
C GLU A 151 9.56 5.32 -12.21
N LEU A 152 9.31 4.91 -10.97
CA LEU A 152 8.32 3.88 -10.66
C LEU A 152 6.90 4.43 -10.46
N GLY A 153 6.75 5.75 -10.42
CA GLY A 153 5.49 6.42 -10.06
C GLY A 153 5.13 6.15 -8.60
N LEU A 154 6.11 6.25 -7.71
CA LEU A 154 5.96 6.10 -6.26
C LEU A 154 6.31 7.40 -5.55
N THR A 155 5.55 7.73 -4.51
CA THR A 155 5.91 8.81 -3.60
C THR A 155 6.95 8.33 -2.58
N MET A 156 7.65 9.26 -1.92
CA MET A 156 8.57 8.90 -0.84
C MET A 156 7.83 8.22 0.32
N THR A 157 6.56 8.56 0.56
CA THR A 157 5.72 7.89 1.56
C THR A 157 5.51 6.42 1.19
N ASP A 158 5.19 6.11 -0.06
CA ASP A 158 5.03 4.73 -0.53
C ASP A 158 6.32 3.94 -0.35
N ILE A 159 7.46 4.52 -0.75
CA ILE A 159 8.78 3.90 -0.62
C ILE A 159 9.10 3.62 0.85
N ARG A 160 8.92 4.61 1.74
CA ARG A 160 9.18 4.43 3.18
C ARG A 160 8.39 3.26 3.75
N VAL A 161 7.08 3.24 3.50
CA VAL A 161 6.21 2.17 3.99
C VAL A 161 6.69 0.82 3.47
N MET A 162 6.92 0.67 2.17
CA MET A 162 7.36 -0.60 1.59
C MET A 162 8.72 -1.05 2.12
N VAL A 163 9.70 -0.15 2.22
CA VAL A 163 11.06 -0.47 2.69
C VAL A 163 11.06 -0.86 4.16
N ILE A 164 10.38 -0.13 5.04
CA ILE A 164 10.27 -0.49 6.46
C ILE A 164 9.56 -1.84 6.59
N TRP A 165 8.47 -2.05 5.85
CA TRP A 165 7.73 -3.30 5.89
C TRP A 165 8.52 -4.48 5.35
N SER A 166 9.59 -4.27 4.58
CA SER A 166 10.41 -5.35 4.02
C SER A 166 11.33 -6.07 5.01
N ALA A 167 11.42 -5.56 6.24
CA ALA A 167 12.25 -6.11 7.29
C ALA A 167 11.94 -7.60 7.55
N PRO A 168 12.96 -8.46 7.77
CA PRO A 168 12.74 -9.88 8.02
C PRO A 168 11.76 -10.17 9.16
N GLU A 169 11.76 -9.34 10.21
CA GLU A 169 10.84 -9.41 11.35
C GLU A 169 9.36 -9.25 10.99
N ASN A 170 9.06 -8.60 9.86
CA ASN A 170 7.70 -8.41 9.36
C ASN A 170 7.26 -9.55 8.41
N SER A 171 8.18 -10.44 8.06
CA SER A 171 7.89 -11.58 7.18
C SER A 171 7.69 -12.86 7.99
N ASP A 172 6.84 -13.75 7.49
CA ASP A 172 6.70 -15.09 8.05
C ASP A 172 8.02 -15.87 7.95
N SER A 173 8.11 -17.04 8.58
CA SER A 173 9.31 -17.89 8.56
C SER A 173 9.78 -18.30 7.15
N GLY A 174 8.93 -18.16 6.13
CA GLY A 174 9.27 -18.33 4.71
C GLY A 174 9.79 -17.07 4.01
N GLY A 175 9.72 -15.89 4.61
CA GLY A 175 9.92 -14.60 3.94
C GLY A 175 8.69 -14.16 3.14
N TRP A 176 8.89 -13.23 2.19
CA TRP A 176 7.84 -12.69 1.32
C TRP A 176 7.47 -13.64 0.18
N ILE A 177 6.86 -14.79 0.52
CA ILE A 177 6.54 -15.84 -0.45
C ILE A 177 5.09 -15.72 -0.91
N HIS A 178 4.91 -15.50 -2.21
CA HIS A 178 3.66 -15.73 -2.90
C HIS A 178 3.97 -16.32 -4.30
N PRO A 179 3.16 -17.28 -4.83
CA PRO A 179 3.46 -17.92 -6.10
C PRO A 179 3.67 -16.94 -7.26
N GLN A 180 2.95 -15.82 -7.26
CA GLN A 180 3.11 -14.78 -8.26
C GLN A 180 4.40 -13.95 -8.09
N ILE A 181 4.86 -13.69 -6.85
CA ILE A 181 6.16 -13.05 -6.59
C ILE A 181 7.27 -13.96 -7.15
N SER A 182 7.26 -15.24 -6.78
CA SER A 182 8.21 -16.24 -7.29
C SER A 182 8.18 -16.36 -8.80
N ARG A 183 6.99 -16.23 -9.42
CA ARG A 183 6.84 -16.21 -10.89
C ARG A 183 7.49 -14.97 -11.50
N VAL A 184 7.26 -13.78 -10.95
CA VAL A 184 7.88 -12.53 -11.43
C VAL A 184 9.39 -12.64 -11.36
N LEU A 185 9.93 -12.94 -10.18
CA LEU A 185 11.38 -13.01 -9.96
C LEU A 185 12.04 -14.10 -10.82
N ARG A 186 11.37 -15.23 -11.06
CA ARG A 186 11.88 -16.27 -11.97
C ARG A 186 11.87 -15.83 -13.43
N VAL A 187 10.82 -15.15 -13.88
CA VAL A 187 10.66 -14.74 -15.29
C VAL A 187 11.57 -13.56 -15.60
N VAL A 188 11.55 -12.52 -14.76
CA VAL A 188 12.43 -11.34 -14.89
C VAL A 188 13.88 -11.74 -14.64
N GLY A 189 14.15 -12.60 -13.65
CA GLY A 189 15.49 -13.05 -13.30
C GLY A 189 16.21 -13.86 -14.40
N ARG A 190 15.50 -14.28 -15.45
CA ARG A 190 16.04 -14.93 -16.66
C ARG A 190 16.33 -13.95 -17.80
N GLN A 191 15.99 -12.68 -17.66
CA GLN A 191 16.24 -11.66 -18.69
C GLN A 191 17.70 -11.18 -18.62
N PRO A 192 18.33 -10.87 -19.77
CA PRO A 192 19.73 -10.45 -19.81
C PRO A 192 19.98 -9.09 -19.14
N PHE A 193 18.96 -8.24 -19.07
CA PHE A 193 18.99 -6.89 -18.46
C PHE A 193 18.28 -6.85 -17.10
N ARG A 194 18.21 -7.98 -16.39
CA ARG A 194 17.56 -8.03 -15.06
C ARG A 194 18.20 -7.02 -14.12
N ASN A 195 17.37 -6.28 -13.39
CA ASN A 195 17.80 -5.42 -12.32
C ASN A 195 16.65 -5.19 -11.32
N PRO A 196 16.94 -4.75 -10.08
CA PRO A 196 15.93 -4.54 -9.05
C PRO A 196 14.83 -3.53 -9.43
N LEU A 197 15.10 -2.56 -10.32
CA LEU A 197 14.08 -1.61 -10.77
C LEU A 197 13.02 -2.29 -11.65
N ILE A 198 13.43 -3.18 -12.55
CA ILE A 198 12.50 -3.96 -13.38
C ILE A 198 11.71 -4.96 -12.54
N GLU A 199 12.37 -5.63 -11.59
CA GLU A 199 11.70 -6.51 -10.62
C GLU A 199 10.64 -5.74 -9.84
N THR A 200 11.00 -4.56 -9.32
CA THR A 200 10.06 -3.68 -8.62
C THR A 200 8.90 -3.26 -9.51
N TRP A 201 9.18 -2.82 -10.74
CA TRP A 201 8.16 -2.38 -11.69
C TRP A 201 7.11 -3.45 -11.96
N GLU A 202 7.53 -4.70 -12.17
CA GLU A 202 6.63 -5.82 -12.44
C GLU A 202 5.88 -6.28 -11.19
N LEU A 203 6.53 -6.29 -10.02
CA LEU A 203 5.85 -6.57 -8.76
C LEU A 203 4.78 -5.52 -8.44
N LEU A 204 5.05 -4.24 -8.71
CA LEU A 204 4.08 -3.15 -8.55
C LEU A 204 2.82 -3.37 -9.39
N GLN A 205 2.93 -3.93 -10.60
CA GLN A 205 1.76 -4.21 -11.41
C GLN A 205 0.84 -5.23 -10.75
N LEU A 206 1.42 -6.30 -10.21
CA LEU A 206 0.65 -7.33 -9.53
C LEU A 206 0.11 -6.82 -8.19
N GLN A 207 0.90 -6.07 -7.42
CA GLN A 207 0.41 -5.43 -6.21
C GLN A 207 -0.80 -4.53 -6.49
N ARG A 208 -0.74 -3.69 -7.55
CA ARG A 208 -1.85 -2.83 -7.98
C ARG A 208 -3.09 -3.63 -8.37
N MET A 209 -2.93 -4.79 -9.01
CA MET A 209 -4.04 -5.72 -9.30
C MET A 209 -4.70 -6.21 -8.01
N TYR A 210 -3.93 -6.70 -7.04
CA TYR A 210 -4.47 -7.16 -5.76
C TYR A 210 -5.10 -6.01 -4.96
N ARG A 211 -4.51 -4.81 -5.00
CA ARG A 211 -5.09 -3.60 -4.38
C ARG A 211 -6.43 -3.23 -5.03
N ALA A 212 -6.55 -3.33 -6.34
CA ALA A 212 -7.81 -3.12 -7.05
C ALA A 212 -8.88 -4.17 -6.63
N ALA A 213 -8.48 -5.41 -6.33
CA ALA A 213 -9.40 -6.40 -5.77
C ALA A 213 -9.81 -6.07 -4.32
N VAL A 214 -8.90 -5.54 -3.49
CA VAL A 214 -9.24 -4.99 -2.16
C VAL A 214 -10.29 -3.88 -2.27
N ASP A 215 -10.15 -3.00 -3.28
CA ASP A 215 -11.09 -1.92 -3.54
C ASP A 215 -12.48 -2.43 -3.94
N ILE A 216 -12.58 -3.51 -4.70
CA ILE A 216 -13.86 -4.16 -4.99
C ILE A 216 -14.54 -4.65 -3.70
N PHE A 217 -13.81 -5.30 -2.80
CA PHE A 217 -14.38 -5.72 -1.51
C PHE A 217 -14.80 -4.54 -0.63
N GLU A 218 -14.07 -3.43 -0.71
CA GLU A 218 -14.43 -2.20 -0.03
C GLU A 218 -15.72 -1.60 -0.59
N ASP A 219 -15.87 -1.57 -1.91
CA ASP A 219 -17.08 -1.09 -2.59
C ASP A 219 -18.30 -1.96 -2.22
N LEU A 220 -18.15 -3.29 -2.27
CA LEU A 220 -19.19 -4.23 -1.83
C LEU A 220 -19.59 -4.02 -0.37
N THR A 221 -18.62 -3.72 0.51
CA THR A 221 -18.89 -3.45 1.92
C THR A 221 -19.71 -2.16 2.08
N VAL A 222 -19.31 -1.08 1.39
CA VAL A 222 -19.99 0.23 1.47
C VAL A 222 -21.39 0.17 0.87
N ASP A 223 -21.56 -0.52 -0.26
CA ASP A 223 -22.86 -0.69 -0.90
C ASP A 223 -23.80 -1.50 0.01
N LEU A 224 -23.33 -2.60 0.60
CA LEU A 224 -24.12 -3.40 1.53
C LEU A 224 -24.48 -2.64 2.81
N ILE A 225 -23.59 -1.77 3.33
CA ILE A 225 -23.96 -0.84 4.41
C ILE A 225 -25.12 0.04 3.96
N GLY A 226 -25.05 0.62 2.76
CA GLY A 226 -26.10 1.44 2.18
C GLY A 226 -27.44 0.72 2.05
N GLU A 227 -27.43 -0.53 1.62
CA GLU A 227 -28.64 -1.36 1.45
C GLU A 227 -29.27 -1.83 2.77
N LEU A 228 -28.45 -2.03 3.80
CA LEU A 228 -28.92 -2.44 5.13
C LEU A 228 -29.34 -1.27 6.02
N ARG A 229 -28.98 -0.04 5.66
CA ARG A 229 -29.44 1.17 6.36
C ARG A 229 -30.96 1.24 6.40
N GLY A 230 -31.50 1.68 7.53
CA GLY A 230 -32.94 1.72 7.80
C GLY A 230 -33.57 0.35 8.10
N ARG A 231 -32.88 -0.76 7.82
CA ARG A 231 -33.32 -2.13 8.18
C ARG A 231 -32.62 -2.65 9.44
N ARG A 232 -31.43 -2.12 9.75
CA ARG A 232 -30.59 -2.50 10.90
C ARG A 232 -30.06 -1.26 11.61
N PRO A 233 -29.76 -1.33 12.92
CA PRO A 233 -29.14 -0.21 13.64
C PRO A 233 -27.72 0.07 13.12
N ASP A 234 -27.36 1.34 12.94
CA ASP A 234 -26.06 1.75 12.42
C ASP A 234 -24.87 1.25 13.26
N ALA A 235 -25.05 1.15 14.58
CA ALA A 235 -24.03 0.59 15.47
C ALA A 235 -23.70 -0.88 15.13
N VAL A 236 -24.71 -1.67 14.72
CA VAL A 236 -24.51 -3.06 14.29
C VAL A 236 -23.76 -3.11 12.96
N LEU A 237 -24.10 -2.23 12.01
CA LEU A 237 -23.41 -2.14 10.73
C LEU A 237 -21.94 -1.69 10.89
N ALA A 238 -21.69 -0.74 11.79
CA ALA A 238 -20.35 -0.26 12.09
C ALA A 238 -19.48 -1.36 12.73
N ALA A 239 -20.04 -2.17 13.63
CA ALA A 239 -19.35 -3.31 14.22
C ALA A 239 -19.07 -4.40 13.17
N ALA A 240 -20.09 -4.84 12.42
CA ALA A 240 -19.98 -5.93 11.45
C ALA A 240 -19.02 -5.61 10.29
N SER A 241 -19.03 -4.36 9.80
CA SER A 241 -18.10 -3.91 8.76
C SER A 241 -16.64 -3.76 9.24
N GLY A 242 -16.39 -3.84 10.54
CA GLY A 242 -15.06 -3.60 11.13
C GLY A 242 -14.68 -2.13 11.27
N SER A 243 -15.64 -1.21 11.11
CA SER A 243 -15.41 0.22 11.27
C SER A 243 -15.29 0.62 12.75
N GLY A 244 -15.86 -0.19 13.65
CA GLY A 244 -15.79 -0.03 15.11
C GLY A 244 -16.75 1.02 15.66
N THR A 245 -16.84 2.20 15.02
CA THR A 245 -17.79 3.26 15.40
C THR A 245 -18.59 3.74 14.18
N VAL A 246 -19.78 4.28 14.44
CA VAL A 246 -20.64 4.86 13.39
C VAL A 246 -19.92 5.99 12.66
N GLU A 247 -19.22 6.87 13.37
CA GLU A 247 -18.47 7.96 12.74
C GLU A 247 -17.38 7.46 11.77
N ARG A 248 -16.63 6.41 12.16
CA ARG A 248 -15.63 5.79 11.28
C ARG A 248 -16.29 5.11 10.08
N MET A 249 -17.44 4.48 10.27
CA MET A 249 -18.23 3.91 9.19
C MET A 249 -18.68 4.99 8.19
N GLU A 250 -19.24 6.11 8.66
CA GLU A 250 -19.66 7.23 7.81
C GLU A 250 -18.48 7.82 7.03
N ARG A 251 -17.32 7.96 7.68
CA ARG A 251 -16.10 8.45 7.04
C ARG A 251 -15.63 7.51 5.94
N ARG A 252 -15.65 6.20 6.21
CA ARG A 252 -15.30 5.14 5.26
C ARG A 252 -16.20 5.15 4.04
N VAL A 253 -17.53 5.20 4.24
CA VAL A 253 -18.53 5.30 3.16
C VAL A 253 -18.27 6.55 2.30
N ARG A 254 -18.08 7.70 2.95
CA ARG A 254 -17.82 8.97 2.26
C ARG A 254 -16.53 8.91 1.43
N TRP A 255 -15.44 8.42 2.00
CA TRP A 255 -14.17 8.28 1.29
C TRP A 255 -14.28 7.36 0.08
N ALA A 256 -14.98 6.22 0.20
CA ALA A 256 -15.19 5.33 -0.94
C ALA A 256 -15.99 6.03 -2.06
N HIS A 257 -17.05 6.75 -1.71
CA HIS A 257 -17.84 7.51 -2.69
C HIS A 257 -17.09 8.69 -3.32
N GLU A 258 -16.28 9.41 -2.57
CA GLU A 258 -15.45 10.50 -3.09
C GLU A 258 -14.40 9.96 -4.07
N ALA A 259 -13.69 8.91 -3.67
CA ALA A 259 -12.61 8.32 -4.47
C ALA A 259 -13.12 7.59 -5.71
N ARG A 260 -14.14 6.74 -5.56
CA ARG A 260 -14.58 5.79 -6.61
C ARG A 260 -16.05 5.91 -7.02
N GLY A 261 -16.83 6.76 -6.36
CA GLY A 261 -18.24 6.96 -6.70
C GLY A 261 -19.20 5.93 -6.10
N GLY A 262 -20.48 6.05 -6.47
CA GLY A 262 -21.55 5.14 -6.07
C GLY A 262 -21.69 3.92 -6.98
N PRO A 263 -22.66 3.03 -6.71
CA PRO A 263 -22.96 1.90 -7.58
C PRO A 263 -23.15 2.33 -9.04
N GLY A 264 -22.48 1.62 -9.97
CA GLY A 264 -22.51 1.92 -11.40
C GLY A 264 -21.57 3.04 -11.88
N ASP A 265 -20.82 3.69 -10.98
CA ASP A 265 -19.83 4.71 -11.37
C ASP A 265 -18.66 4.07 -12.15
N PRO A 266 -18.28 4.60 -13.33
CA PRO A 266 -17.16 4.08 -14.12
C PRO A 266 -15.83 4.01 -13.36
N ARG A 267 -15.64 4.84 -12.33
CA ARG A 267 -14.41 4.86 -11.51
C ARG A 267 -14.23 3.60 -10.66
N ARG A 268 -15.27 2.78 -10.50
CA ARG A 268 -15.22 1.48 -9.79
C ARG A 268 -14.68 0.34 -10.65
N TYR A 269 -14.46 0.55 -11.94
CA TYR A 269 -13.92 -0.47 -12.86
C TYR A 269 -12.42 -0.28 -13.04
N PRO A 270 -11.57 -1.00 -12.29
CA PRO A 270 -10.15 -0.72 -12.28
C PRO A 270 -9.52 -1.24 -13.57
N ASN A 271 -8.64 -0.43 -14.16
CA ASN A 271 -7.83 -0.84 -15.29
C ASN A 271 -6.34 -0.62 -14.98
N GLN A 272 -5.49 -1.48 -15.53
CA GLN A 272 -4.04 -1.28 -15.43
C GLN A 272 -3.58 -0.06 -16.25
N PHE A 273 -4.33 0.26 -17.31
CA PHE A 273 -4.00 1.35 -18.22
C PHE A 273 -4.56 2.65 -17.68
N PHE A 274 -3.70 3.44 -17.05
CA PHE A 274 -3.96 4.87 -16.89
C PHE A 274 -4.28 5.46 -18.27
N THR A 275 -5.48 6.03 -18.41
CA THR A 275 -5.79 6.96 -19.48
C THR A 275 -4.71 8.04 -19.45
N ALA A 276 -4.00 8.22 -20.56
CA ALA A 276 -3.02 9.28 -20.72
C ALA A 276 -3.74 10.64 -20.58
N ALA A 277 -3.83 11.16 -19.37
CA ALA A 277 -4.27 12.51 -19.08
C ALA A 277 -3.13 13.20 -18.34
N GLY A 278 -2.42 14.09 -19.03
CA GLY A 278 -1.40 14.94 -18.43
C GLY A 278 -0.02 14.93 -19.09
N SER A 279 0.10 14.68 -20.39
CA SER A 279 1.24 15.21 -21.14
C SER A 279 1.03 16.72 -21.33
N SER A 280 1.20 17.52 -20.26
CA SER A 280 1.47 18.95 -20.41
C SER A 280 2.92 19.08 -20.86
N THR A 281 3.06 19.17 -22.17
CA THR A 281 4.28 19.60 -22.83
C THR A 281 4.56 21.03 -22.40
N THR A 282 5.56 21.22 -21.55
CA THR A 282 6.33 22.46 -21.50
C THR A 282 7.72 22.12 -21.00
N ARG A 283 8.65 21.93 -21.94
CA ARG A 283 10.07 22.19 -21.70
C ARG A 283 10.43 23.49 -22.39
N PRO A 284 11.26 24.35 -21.77
CA PRO A 284 11.86 25.51 -22.42
C PRO A 284 12.79 25.08 -23.55
#